data_AF-A0A822BAV7-F1
#
_entry.id   AF-A0A822BAV7-F1
#
_cell.length_a   1.000
_cell.length_b   1.000
_cell.length_c   1.000
_cell.angle_alpha   90.00
_cell.angle_beta   90.00
_cell.angle_gamma   90.00
#
_symmetry.space_group_name_H-M   'P 1'
#
loop_
_entity.id
_entity.type
_entity.pdbx_description
1 polymer ?
#
loop_
_entity_poly.entity_id
_entity_poly.type
_entity_poly.pdbx_seq_one_letter_code
_entity_poly.pdbx_strand_id
1 'polypeptide(L)'
;MTIILSSKNKDQLLFEGFRYRRDRSVWRCIKDKCKGRARFDENIYEVYKNHTCQAPNPEEIEKAVYNYEIRKKAENSHDPPRIIIQKARLKLSSDAAAVIPQYLASQRSVQRIRKDNDIPKEPTSFSEIVIPLKFQLTTSN
;
A
#
# COMPACT_ATOMS: atom_id res chain seq x y z
N MET A 1 6.16 -8.08 -12.14
CA MET A 1 5.87 -8.88 -10.93
C MET A 1 6.14 -8.00 -9.72
N THR A 2 5.30 -8.06 -8.69
CA THR A 2 5.47 -7.20 -7.52
C THR A 2 5.00 -7.92 -6.27
N ILE A 3 5.80 -7.90 -5.20
CA ILE A 3 5.34 -8.31 -3.86
C ILE A 3 4.82 -7.05 -3.15
N ILE A 4 3.60 -7.14 -2.63
CA ILE A 4 2.94 -6.09 -1.86
C ILE A 4 2.51 -6.62 -0.50
N LEU A 5 2.25 -5.71 0.44
CA LEU A 5 1.67 -6.06 1.74
C LEU A 5 0.15 -5.91 1.71
N SER A 6 -0.54 -6.95 2.17
CA SER A 6 -1.98 -6.92 2.39
C SER A 6 -2.37 -5.97 3.53
N SER A 7 -3.68 -5.73 3.69
CA SER A 7 -4.21 -4.95 4.82
C SER A 7 -3.92 -5.52 6.20
N LYS A 8 -3.56 -6.82 6.26
CA LYS A 8 -3.15 -7.51 7.50
C LYS A 8 -1.64 -7.66 7.61
N ASN A 9 -0.88 -6.85 6.88
CA ASN A 9 0.59 -6.87 6.84
C ASN A 9 1.20 -8.23 6.43
N LYS A 10 0.48 -9.01 5.62
CA LYS A 10 0.97 -10.28 5.06
C LYS A 10 1.38 -10.09 3.61
N ASP A 11 2.48 -10.71 3.21
CA ASP A 11 2.96 -10.70 1.83
C ASP A 11 1.94 -11.24 0.84
N GLN A 12 1.83 -10.56 -0.30
CA GLN A 12 1.06 -10.98 -1.44
C GLN A 12 1.88 -10.81 -2.71
N LEU A 13 1.90 -11.85 -3.53
CA LEU A 13 2.53 -11.83 -4.82
C LEU A 13 1.49 -11.42 -5.88
N LEU A 14 1.84 -10.42 -6.68
CA LEU A 14 1.10 -10.02 -7.87
C LEU A 14 1.83 -10.54 -9.10
N PHE A 15 1.18 -11.48 -9.78
CA PHE A 15 1.82 -12.21 -10.87
C PHE A 15 0.77 -12.71 -11.89
N GLU A 16 1.01 -12.51 -13.19
CA GLU A 16 0.09 -12.82 -14.30
C GLU A 16 -1.35 -12.34 -14.09
N GLY A 17 -1.52 -11.16 -13.48
CA GLY A 17 -2.83 -10.58 -13.18
C GLY A 17 -3.63 -11.34 -12.10
N PHE A 18 -2.98 -12.27 -11.39
CA PHE A 18 -3.51 -12.93 -10.22
C PHE A 18 -2.83 -12.45 -8.94
N ARG A 19 -3.54 -12.63 -7.82
CA ARG A 19 -3.03 -12.37 -6.48
C ARG A 19 -2.83 -13.68 -5.75
N TYR A 20 -1.66 -13.83 -5.14
CA TYR A 20 -1.33 -14.99 -4.34
C TYR A 20 -0.98 -14.58 -2.91
N ARG A 21 -1.31 -15.45 -1.96
CA ARG A 21 -0.86 -15.37 -0.57
C ARG A 21 0.21 -16.43 -0.32
N ARG A 22 1.15 -16.15 0.57
CA ARG A 22 2.17 -17.09 0.97
C ARG A 22 1.54 -18.25 1.77
N ASP A 23 1.85 -19.48 1.38
CA ASP A 23 1.41 -20.73 2.01
C ASP A 23 2.62 -21.70 2.10
N ARG A 24 3.33 -21.63 3.22
CA ARG A 24 4.63 -22.29 3.43
C ARG A 24 5.66 -21.84 2.38
N SER A 25 6.15 -22.77 1.56
CA SER A 25 7.12 -22.53 0.47
C SER A 25 6.48 -22.21 -0.88
N VAL A 26 5.15 -22.15 -0.96
CA VAL A 26 4.40 -21.97 -2.21
C VAL A 26 3.46 -20.78 -2.07
N TRP A 27 3.16 -20.13 -3.20
CA TRP A 27 2.17 -19.07 -3.29
C TRP A 27 0.85 -19.64 -3.79
N ARG A 28 -0.24 -19.37 -3.06
CA ARG A 28 -1.59 -19.87 -3.39
C ARG A 28 -2.49 -18.72 -3.80
N CYS A 29 -3.27 -18.91 -4.85
CA CYS A 29 -4.26 -17.92 -5.27
C CYS A 29 -5.18 -17.51 -4.11
N ILE A 30 -5.51 -16.22 -4.02
CA ILE A 30 -6.33 -15.67 -2.94
C ILE A 30 -7.82 -15.97 -3.14
N LYS A 31 -8.27 -16.09 -4.40
CA LYS A 31 -9.68 -16.38 -4.72
C LYS A 31 -10.10 -17.71 -4.11
N ASP A 32 -11.26 -17.72 -3.47
CA ASP A 32 -11.78 -18.92 -2.84
C ASP A 32 -11.99 -20.04 -3.85
N LYS A 33 -11.82 -21.28 -3.42
CA LYS A 33 -11.88 -22.51 -4.25
C LYS A 33 -10.88 -22.57 -5.40
N CYS A 34 -10.06 -21.54 -5.62
CA CYS A 34 -9.01 -21.59 -6.64
C CYS A 34 -7.87 -22.52 -6.22
N LYS A 35 -7.47 -23.41 -7.14
CA LYS A 35 -6.35 -24.32 -6.94
C LYS A 35 -5.03 -23.79 -7.51
N GLY A 36 -5.03 -22.56 -8.02
CA GLY A 36 -3.85 -21.91 -8.59
C GLY A 36 -2.69 -21.82 -7.60
N ARG A 37 -1.52 -22.30 -8.00
CA ARG A 37 -0.30 -22.29 -7.18
C ARG A 37 0.88 -21.84 -8.03
N ALA A 38 1.72 -21.00 -7.43
CA ALA A 38 2.97 -20.55 -8.02
C ALA A 38 4.12 -20.75 -7.03
N ARG A 39 5.29 -21.05 -7.52
CA ARG A 39 6.54 -20.98 -6.76
C ARG A 39 7.27 -19.72 -7.17
N PHE A 40 7.80 -19.02 -6.17
CA PHE A 40 8.67 -17.87 -6.38
C PHE A 40 9.88 -18.08 -5.47
N ASP A 41 11.03 -18.25 -6.11
CA ASP A 41 12.32 -18.46 -5.43
C ASP A 41 13.35 -17.54 -6.07
N GLU A 42 13.53 -16.35 -5.47
CA GLU A 42 14.40 -15.22 -5.82
C GLU A 42 14.44 -14.79 -7.30
N ASN A 43 14.71 -15.70 -8.23
CA ASN A 43 14.73 -15.51 -9.68
C ASN A 43 13.88 -16.52 -10.48
N ILE A 44 13.44 -17.64 -9.90
CA ILE A 44 12.69 -18.68 -10.61
C ILE A 44 11.20 -18.53 -10.32
N TYR A 45 10.43 -18.46 -11.40
CA TYR A 45 8.99 -18.42 -11.40
C TYR A 45 8.44 -19.67 -12.08
N GLU A 46 7.59 -20.41 -11.37
CA GLU A 46 6.88 -21.55 -11.93
C GLU A 46 5.43 -21.55 -11.45
N VAL A 47 4.47 -21.48 -12.38
CA VAL A 47 3.09 -21.88 -12.09
C VAL A 47 3.06 -23.40 -12.01
N TYR A 48 2.92 -23.89 -10.79
CA TYR A 48 2.81 -25.32 -10.50
C TYR A 48 1.42 -25.85 -10.84
N LYS A 49 0.40 -25.00 -10.71
CA LYS A 49 -0.99 -25.38 -10.95
C LYS A 49 -1.76 -24.22 -11.54
N ASN A 50 -2.41 -24.48 -12.67
CA ASN A 50 -3.26 -23.51 -13.34
C ASN A 50 -4.43 -23.08 -12.47
N HIS A 51 -4.88 -21.85 -12.69
CA HIS A 51 -6.04 -21.29 -12.01
C HIS A 51 -7.31 -21.98 -12.48
N THR A 52 -8.18 -22.28 -11.53
CA THR A 52 -9.56 -22.73 -11.78
C THR A 52 -10.57 -21.60 -11.60
N CYS A 53 -10.12 -20.45 -11.13
CA CYS A 53 -10.97 -19.27 -10.97
C CYS A 53 -11.17 -18.54 -12.29
N GLN A 54 -12.10 -17.60 -12.29
CA GLN A 54 -12.27 -16.65 -13.38
C GLN A 54 -10.97 -15.95 -13.75
N ALA A 55 -10.90 -15.51 -15.00
CA ALA A 55 -9.80 -14.80 -15.61
C ALA A 55 -9.18 -13.71 -14.72
N PRO A 56 -7.90 -13.36 -14.96
CA PRO A 56 -7.25 -12.24 -14.31
C PRO A 56 -8.13 -10.99 -14.34
N ASN A 57 -8.19 -10.27 -13.21
CA ASN A 57 -8.83 -8.96 -13.16
C ASN A 57 -7.74 -7.90 -12.89
N PRO A 58 -7.27 -7.18 -13.92
CA PRO A 58 -6.21 -6.20 -13.77
C PRO A 58 -6.61 -5.05 -12.83
N GLU A 59 -7.89 -4.68 -12.79
CA GLU A 59 -8.39 -3.60 -11.94
C GLU A 59 -8.25 -3.94 -10.45
N GLU A 60 -8.45 -5.21 -10.08
CA GLU A 60 -8.23 -5.68 -8.70
C GLU A 60 -6.75 -5.65 -8.30
N ILE A 61 -5.85 -5.91 -9.25
CA ILE A 61 -4.41 -5.84 -9.06
C ILE A 61 -4.01 -4.39 -8.81
N GLU A 62 -4.45 -3.48 -9.68
CA GLU A 62 -4.18 -2.05 -9.55
C GLU A 62 -4.73 -1.48 -8.25
N LYS A 63 -5.95 -1.86 -7.86
CA LYS A 63 -6.51 -1.51 -6.55
C LYS A 63 -5.65 -2.02 -5.39
N ALA A 64 -5.11 -3.23 -5.48
CA ALA A 64 -4.24 -3.78 -4.45
C ALA A 64 -2.92 -3.00 -4.34
N VAL A 65 -2.31 -2.66 -5.49
CA VAL A 65 -1.11 -1.81 -5.56
C VAL A 65 -1.40 -0.42 -4.98
N TYR A 66 -2.50 0.21 -5.35
CA TYR A 66 -2.93 1.51 -4.83
C TYR A 66 -3.02 1.52 -3.30
N ASN A 67 -3.71 0.52 -2.73
CA ASN A 67 -3.87 0.42 -1.28
C ASN A 67 -2.54 0.16 -0.57
N TYR A 68 -1.65 -0.61 -1.18
CA TYR A 68 -0.30 -0.84 -0.65
C TYR A 68 0.52 0.45 -0.66
N GLU A 69 0.51 1.21 -1.77
CA GLU A 69 1.22 2.48 -1.91
C GLU A 69 0.72 3.53 -0.91
N ILE A 70 -0.60 3.63 -0.70
CA ILE A 70 -1.17 4.51 0.32
C ILE A 70 -0.66 4.14 1.70
N ARG A 71 -0.67 2.83 2.04
CA ARG A 71 -0.21 2.37 3.36
C ARG A 71 1.27 2.68 3.55
N LYS A 72 2.10 2.25 2.61
CA LYS A 72 3.55 2.48 2.65
C LYS A 72 3.87 3.97 2.81
N LYS A 73 3.19 4.86 2.08
CA LYS A 73 3.42 6.30 2.23
C LYS A 73 2.86 6.86 3.54
N ALA A 74 1.71 6.40 4.00
CA ALA A 74 1.13 6.85 5.26
C ALA A 74 2.01 6.48 6.47
N GLU A 75 2.71 5.35 6.40
CA GLU A 75 3.66 4.88 7.42
C GLU A 75 4.99 5.64 7.40
N ASN A 76 5.48 6.04 6.21
CA ASN A 76 6.83 6.57 6.04
C ASN A 76 6.91 8.08 5.76
N SER A 77 5.79 8.77 5.66
CA SER A 77 5.75 10.19 5.27
C SER A 77 4.79 10.98 6.15
N HIS A 78 5.12 12.25 6.39
CA HIS A 78 4.25 13.23 7.05
C HIS A 78 3.33 13.98 6.06
N ASP A 79 3.50 13.79 4.73
CA ASP A 79 2.71 14.47 3.68
C ASP A 79 1.20 14.48 3.97
N PRO A 80 0.46 15.56 3.72
CA PRO A 80 -0.99 15.58 3.87
C PRO A 80 -1.67 14.42 3.12
N PRO A 81 -2.77 13.83 3.65
CA PRO A 81 -3.46 12.70 3.01
C PRO A 81 -3.81 12.96 1.54
N ARG A 82 -4.15 14.20 1.19
CA ARG A 82 -4.43 14.63 -0.19
C ARG A 82 -3.26 14.36 -1.13
N ILE A 83 -2.04 14.71 -0.70
CA ILE A 83 -0.83 14.53 -1.49
C ILE A 83 -0.52 13.03 -1.63
N ILE A 84 -0.62 12.27 -0.54
CA ILE A 84 -0.41 10.81 -0.57
C ILE A 84 -1.34 10.14 -1.58
N ILE A 85 -2.64 10.46 -1.50
CA ILE A 85 -3.66 9.90 -2.37
C ILE A 85 -3.42 10.29 -3.83
N GLN A 86 -3.13 11.58 -4.10
CA GLN A 86 -2.85 12.04 -5.46
C GLN A 86 -1.61 11.36 -6.06
N LYS A 87 -0.51 11.29 -5.30
CA LYS A 87 0.71 10.59 -5.74
C LYS A 87 0.49 9.10 -5.96
N ALA A 88 -0.45 8.47 -5.25
CA ALA A 88 -0.82 7.07 -5.49
C ALA A 88 -1.69 6.92 -6.75
N ARG A 89 -2.63 7.85 -6.98
CA ARG A 89 -3.49 7.86 -8.18
C ARG A 89 -2.70 8.06 -9.49
N LEU A 90 -1.64 8.88 -9.47
CA LEU A 90 -0.81 9.12 -10.65
C LEU A 90 -0.11 7.85 -11.19
N LYS A 91 -0.04 6.77 -10.39
CA LYS A 91 0.55 5.48 -10.79
C LYS A 91 -0.46 4.51 -11.41
N LEU A 92 -1.74 4.88 -11.47
CA LEU A 92 -2.82 4.01 -11.94
C LEU A 92 -3.20 4.30 -13.38
N SER A 93 -3.74 3.29 -14.05
CA SER A 93 -4.39 3.48 -15.34
C SER A 93 -5.68 4.29 -15.19
N SER A 94 -6.16 4.88 -16.28
CA SER A 94 -7.48 5.55 -16.32
C SER A 94 -8.60 4.59 -15.92
N ASP A 95 -8.48 3.33 -16.32
CA ASP A 95 -9.55 2.34 -16.21
C ASP A 95 -9.71 1.86 -14.77
N ALA A 96 -8.60 1.74 -14.03
CA ALA A 96 -8.63 1.40 -12.62
C ALA A 96 -9.27 2.48 -11.72
N ALA A 97 -9.48 3.70 -12.23
CA ALA A 97 -10.12 4.78 -11.48
C ALA A 97 -11.55 4.42 -11.01
N ALA A 98 -12.24 3.51 -11.70
CA ALA A 98 -13.58 3.06 -11.33
C ALA A 98 -13.60 2.16 -10.09
N VAL A 99 -12.52 1.40 -9.85
CA VAL A 99 -12.49 0.32 -8.83
C VAL A 99 -11.82 0.75 -7.53
N ILE A 100 -11.09 1.87 -7.57
CA ILE A 100 -10.40 2.42 -6.40
C ILE A 100 -11.38 3.01 -5.37
N PRO A 101 -11.01 3.02 -4.08
CA PRO A 101 -11.83 3.67 -3.07
C PRO A 101 -12.02 5.17 -3.34
N GLN A 102 -13.17 5.69 -2.94
CA GLN A 102 -13.42 7.13 -2.91
C GLN A 102 -12.38 7.86 -2.03
N TYR A 103 -12.21 9.15 -2.29
CA TYR A 103 -11.23 9.99 -1.59
C TYR A 103 -11.38 9.92 -0.07
N LEU A 104 -12.59 10.10 0.45
CA LEU A 104 -12.84 10.08 1.90
C LEU A 104 -12.48 8.73 2.55
N ALA A 105 -12.72 7.61 1.86
CA ALA A 105 -12.34 6.28 2.34
C ALA A 105 -10.80 6.12 2.37
N SER A 106 -10.11 6.61 1.35
CA SER A 106 -8.65 6.63 1.29
C SER A 106 -8.05 7.52 2.38
N GLN A 107 -8.64 8.70 2.61
CA GLN A 107 -8.22 9.64 3.66
C GLN A 107 -8.35 9.03 5.05
N ARG A 108 -9.50 8.40 5.36
CA ARG A 108 -9.70 7.68 6.64
C ARG A 108 -8.69 6.56 6.83
N SER A 109 -8.31 5.89 5.75
CA SER A 109 -7.28 4.84 5.79
C SER A 109 -5.91 5.41 6.17
N VAL A 110 -5.48 6.53 5.54
CA VAL A 110 -4.24 7.23 5.91
C VAL A 110 -4.24 7.65 7.38
N GLN A 111 -5.34 8.27 7.83
CA GLN A 111 -5.48 8.74 9.21
C GLN A 111 -5.41 7.59 10.22
N ARG A 112 -6.08 6.47 9.94
CA ARG A 112 -6.03 5.27 10.79
C ARG A 112 -4.61 4.72 10.89
N ILE A 113 -3.94 4.56 9.75
CA ILE A 113 -2.58 4.04 9.70
C ILE A 113 -1.63 4.92 10.52
N ARG A 114 -1.72 6.25 10.39
CA ARG A 114 -0.90 7.17 11.19
C ARG A 114 -1.19 7.08 12.68
N LYS A 115 -2.47 6.99 13.06
CA LYS A 115 -2.88 6.83 14.44
C LYS A 115 -2.33 5.52 15.04
N ASP A 116 -2.41 4.43 14.30
CA ASP A 116 -1.99 3.10 14.77
C ASP A 116 -0.45 3.00 14.90
N ASN A 117 0.31 3.81 14.15
CA ASN A 117 1.78 3.86 14.20
C ASN A 117 2.32 5.04 15.05
N ASP A 118 1.46 5.72 15.81
CA ASP A 118 1.82 6.88 16.65
C ASP A 118 2.61 7.98 15.91
N ILE A 119 2.28 8.20 14.63
CA ILE A 119 2.95 9.21 13.81
C ILE A 119 2.44 10.60 14.24
N PRO A 120 3.34 11.51 14.64
CA PRO A 120 2.94 12.85 15.06
C PRO A 120 2.12 13.58 14.00
N LYS A 121 1.07 14.27 14.44
CA LYS A 121 0.29 15.15 13.58
C LYS A 121 1.10 16.40 13.28
N GLU A 122 0.86 16.99 12.12
CA GLU A 122 1.37 18.32 11.83
C GLU A 122 0.80 19.31 12.86
N PRO A 123 1.62 20.22 13.41
CA PRO A 123 1.14 21.21 14.35
C PRO A 123 0.11 22.12 13.67
N THR A 124 -1.00 22.36 14.34
CA THR A 124 -2.09 23.20 13.83
C THR A 124 -1.89 24.68 14.14
N SER A 125 -1.00 24.99 15.08
CA SER A 125 -0.64 26.34 15.48
C SER A 125 0.85 26.46 15.75
N PHE A 126 1.34 27.71 15.74
CA PHE A 126 2.73 28.01 16.10
C PHE A 126 3.07 27.63 17.54
N SER A 127 2.10 27.66 18.45
CA SER A 127 2.33 27.32 19.87
C SER A 127 2.64 25.84 20.10
N GLU A 128 2.30 24.96 19.15
CA GLU A 128 2.61 23.53 19.20
C GLU A 128 4.05 23.22 18.74
N ILE A 129 4.75 24.19 18.15
CA ILE A 129 6.10 24.01 17.64
C ILE A 129 7.11 24.17 18.79
N VAL A 130 7.70 23.06 19.22
CA VAL A 130 8.78 23.06 20.21
C VAL A 130 10.11 23.31 19.50
N ILE A 131 10.64 24.53 19.58
CA ILE A 131 11.98 24.89 19.09
C ILE A 131 13.01 24.55 20.17
N PRO A 132 14.00 23.69 19.92
CA PRO A 132 15.06 23.40 20.89
C PRO A 132 15.79 24.67 21.34
N LEU A 133 16.12 24.76 22.65
CA LEU A 133 16.77 25.94 23.27
C LEU A 133 17.99 26.47 22.49
N LYS A 134 18.80 25.56 21.92
CA LYS A 134 19.98 25.90 21.11
C LYS A 134 19.68 26.74 19.86
N PHE A 135 18.43 26.75 19.40
CA PHE A 135 17.97 27.51 18.23
C PHE A 135 17.09 28.71 18.60
N GLN A 136 16.89 28.97 19.90
CA GLN A 136 16.08 30.11 20.36
C GLN A 136 16.90 31.40 20.47
N LEU A 137 18.22 31.30 20.51
CA LEU A 137 19.12 32.45 20.63
C LEU A 137 19.72 32.79 19.27
N THR A 138 19.53 34.02 18.83
CA THR A 138 20.29 34.61 17.72
C THR A 138 21.57 35.23 18.29
N THR A 139 22.74 34.69 17.94
CA THR A 139 24.01 35.39 18.14
C THR A 139 24.07 36.53 17.12
N SER A 140 23.92 37.78 17.57
CA SER A 140 24.26 38.93 16.73
C SER A 140 25.79 38.96 16.61
N ASN A 141 26.30 38.75 15.40
CA ASN A 141 27.67 39.13 15.05
C ASN A 141 27.71 40.62 14.72
#